data_AF-A0A219T8W7-F1
#
_entry.id   AF-A0A219T8W7-F1
#
_cell.length_a   1.000
_cell.length_b   1.000
_cell.length_c   1.000
_cell.angle_alpha   90.00
_cell.angle_beta   90.00
_cell.angle_gamma   90.00
#
_symmetry.space_group_name_H-M   'P 1'
#
loop_
_entity.id
_entity.type
_entity.pdbx_description
1 polymer ?
#
loop_
_entity_poly.entity_id
_entity_poly.type
_entity_poly.pdbx_seq_one_letter_code
_entity_poly.pdbx_strand_id
1 'polypeptide(L)'
;DMQLICEAYHLMQALGMSQDEMADAFEEWNKGELDSFLIEITRDILRFKDEKGYLLERIRDTAGQKGTGKWTAISALHYGVPVTLIGEAVFSRCLSALKEERVDASSKLSGSSRAANVPNKKEFLNHIKNALYCAKIVSYAQGFMLMREAAKENKWNLNYGGIAL
;
A
#
# COMPACT_ATOMS: atom_id res chain seq x y z
N ASP A 1 -5.08 -0.47 0.14
CA ASP A 1 -4.44 -1.80 0.06
C ASP A 1 -3.09 -1.79 -0.64
N MET A 2 -3.00 -1.69 -1.98
CA MET A 2 -1.71 -1.79 -2.69
C MET A 2 -0.63 -0.85 -2.12
N GLN A 3 -0.97 0.42 -1.85
CA GLN A 3 -0.03 1.39 -1.27
C GLN A 3 0.53 0.94 0.08
N LEU A 4 -0.31 0.38 0.97
CA LEU A 4 0.12 -0.11 2.27
C LEU A 4 1.07 -1.31 2.15
N ILE A 5 0.81 -2.19 1.18
CA ILE A 5 1.67 -3.34 0.88
C ILE A 5 3.03 -2.85 0.36
N CYS A 6 3.05 -1.83 -0.51
CA CYS A 6 4.30 -1.19 -0.97
C CYS A 6 5.09 -0.56 0.19
N GLU A 7 4.42 0.06 1.16
CA GLU A 7 5.06 0.62 2.35
C GLU A 7 5.65 -0.47 3.25
N ALA A 8 4.92 -1.58 3.46
CA ALA A 8 5.44 -2.74 4.17
C ALA A 8 6.69 -3.30 3.48
N TYR A 9 6.66 -3.43 2.14
CA TYR A 9 7.81 -3.82 1.33
C TYR A 9 9.00 -2.86 1.52
N HIS A 10 8.80 -1.54 1.43
CA HIS A 10 9.87 -0.56 1.63
C HIS A 10 10.46 -0.61 3.04
N LEU A 11 9.63 -0.83 4.07
CA LEU A 11 10.11 -1.01 5.44
C LEU A 11 10.98 -2.27 5.56
N MET A 12 10.56 -3.38 4.95
CA MET A 12 11.34 -4.62 4.93
C MET A 12 12.67 -4.44 4.16
N GLN A 13 12.66 -3.66 3.08
CA GLN A 13 13.88 -3.31 2.34
C GLN A 13 14.85 -2.50 3.21
N ALA A 14 14.32 -1.56 4.00
CA ALA A 14 15.12 -0.78 4.95
C ALA A 14 15.70 -1.64 6.10
N LEU A 15 15.13 -2.81 6.38
CA LEU A 15 15.72 -3.82 7.27
C LEU A 15 16.83 -4.65 6.62
N GLY A 16 17.07 -4.46 5.32
CA GLY A 16 18.03 -5.22 4.53
C GLY A 16 17.57 -6.65 4.24
N MET A 17 16.26 -6.90 4.17
CA MET A 17 15.74 -8.20 3.73
C MET A 17 15.96 -8.38 2.22
N SER A 18 16.21 -9.62 1.81
CA SER A 18 16.22 -10.03 0.41
C SER A 18 14.79 -10.26 -0.11
N GLN A 19 14.60 -10.28 -1.43
CA GLN A 19 13.28 -10.56 -2.03
C GLN A 19 12.73 -11.94 -1.64
N ASP A 20 13.59 -12.96 -1.47
CA ASP A 20 13.15 -14.28 -1.02
C ASP A 20 12.64 -14.24 0.44
N GLU A 21 13.38 -13.59 1.35
CA GLU A 21 12.92 -13.43 2.74
C GLU A 21 11.63 -12.61 2.83
N MET A 22 11.46 -11.62 1.95
CA MET A 22 10.21 -10.87 1.86
C MET A 22 9.07 -11.74 1.36
N ALA A 23 9.30 -12.55 0.32
CA ALA A 23 8.31 -13.46 -0.22
C ALA A 23 7.86 -14.49 0.83
N ASP A 24 8.80 -15.06 1.59
CA ASP A 24 8.51 -15.98 2.70
C ASP A 24 7.62 -15.32 3.76
N ALA A 25 7.87 -14.04 4.08
CA ALA A 25 7.05 -13.29 5.03
C ALA A 25 5.63 -13.05 4.49
N PHE A 26 5.48 -12.62 3.24
CA PHE A 26 4.17 -12.45 2.62
C PHE A 26 3.42 -13.78 2.48
N GLU A 27 4.12 -14.88 2.21
CA GLU A 27 3.54 -16.22 2.18
C GLU A 27 2.97 -16.63 3.54
N GLU A 28 3.69 -16.34 4.62
CA GLU A 28 3.21 -16.60 5.97
C GLU A 28 2.04 -15.68 6.34
N TRP A 29 2.10 -14.40 5.97
CA TRP A 29 0.99 -13.47 6.22
C TRP A 29 -0.29 -13.87 5.50
N ASN A 30 -0.17 -14.48 4.31
CA ASN A 30 -1.32 -14.97 3.54
C ASN A 30 -2.00 -16.19 4.15
N LYS A 31 -1.44 -16.81 5.20
CA LYS A 31 -2.07 -17.94 5.92
C LYS A 31 -2.89 -17.49 7.13
N GLY A 32 -2.93 -16.18 7.41
CA GLY A 32 -3.60 -15.60 8.57
C GLY A 32 -4.55 -14.46 8.20
N GLU A 33 -4.64 -13.46 9.07
CA GLU A 33 -5.59 -12.34 8.94
C GLU A 33 -5.38 -11.46 7.70
N LEU A 34 -4.21 -11.55 7.06
CA LEU A 34 -3.90 -10.83 5.84
C LEU A 34 -4.16 -11.66 4.57
N ASP A 35 -4.70 -12.87 4.69
CA ASP A 35 -5.09 -13.70 3.54
C ASP A 35 -5.93 -12.89 2.56
N SER A 36 -5.35 -12.63 1.39
CA SER A 36 -5.98 -11.86 0.34
C SER A 36 -5.21 -12.00 -0.96
N PHE A 37 -5.93 -11.94 -2.07
CA PHE A 37 -5.35 -11.98 -3.41
C PHE A 37 -4.16 -11.02 -3.60
N LEU A 38 -4.25 -9.79 -3.06
CA LEU A 38 -3.15 -8.82 -3.20
C LEU A 38 -1.88 -9.21 -2.43
N ILE A 39 -2.02 -9.88 -1.28
CA ILE A 39 -0.88 -10.40 -0.51
C ILE A 39 -0.29 -11.61 -1.23
N GLU A 40 -1.14 -12.51 -1.73
CA GLU A 40 -0.74 -13.66 -2.54
C GLU A 40 0.08 -13.27 -3.77
N ILE A 41 -0.43 -12.37 -4.62
CA ILE A 41 0.32 -11.96 -5.81
C ILE A 41 1.59 -11.18 -5.46
N THR A 42 1.64 -10.52 -4.29
CA THR A 42 2.86 -9.82 -3.84
C THR A 42 3.97 -10.82 -3.54
N ARG A 43 3.66 -11.94 -2.85
CA ARG A 43 4.57 -13.08 -2.70
C ARG A 43 5.07 -13.56 -4.06
N ASP A 44 4.17 -13.79 -5.01
CA ASP A 44 4.54 -14.32 -6.33
C ASP A 44 5.41 -13.35 -7.13
N ILE A 45 5.09 -12.06 -7.10
CA ILE A 45 5.87 -11.00 -7.74
C ILE A 45 7.29 -10.94 -7.17
N LEU A 46 7.45 -11.04 -5.84
CA LEU A 46 8.77 -11.05 -5.19
C LEU A 46 9.62 -12.27 -5.58
N ARG A 47 8.99 -13.40 -5.89
CA ARG A 47 9.71 -14.60 -6.38
C ARG A 47 9.95 -14.60 -7.88
N PHE A 48 9.30 -13.72 -8.64
CA PHE A 48 9.35 -13.77 -10.09
C PHE A 48 10.72 -13.36 -10.64
N LYS A 49 11.32 -14.27 -11.41
CA LYS A 49 12.60 -14.09 -12.11
C LYS A 49 12.42 -14.29 -13.60
N ASP A 50 13.05 -13.44 -14.40
CA ASP A 50 13.26 -13.68 -15.82
C ASP A 50 14.73 -14.03 -16.11
N GLU A 51 15.14 -14.02 -17.39
CA GLU A 51 16.50 -14.35 -17.83
C GLU A 51 17.60 -13.49 -17.16
N LYS A 52 17.23 -12.31 -16.64
CA LYS A 52 18.14 -11.35 -16.01
C LYS A 52 17.99 -11.32 -14.47
N GLY A 53 17.34 -12.31 -13.87
CA GLY A 53 17.11 -12.41 -12.42
C GLY A 53 15.77 -11.80 -11.97
N TYR A 54 15.69 -11.33 -10.73
CA TYR A 54 14.44 -10.77 -10.18
C TYR A 54 13.94 -9.60 -11.04
N LEU A 55 12.66 -9.65 -11.39
CA LEU A 55 12.08 -8.64 -12.27
C LEU A 55 11.73 -7.35 -11.51
N LEU A 56 11.21 -7.46 -10.28
CA LEU A 56 10.58 -6.35 -9.55
C LEU A 56 11.45 -5.10 -9.46
N GLU A 57 12.70 -5.24 -9.01
CA GLU A 57 13.63 -4.11 -8.82
C GLU A 57 14.07 -3.43 -10.12
N ARG A 58 13.75 -4.03 -11.28
CA ARG A 58 14.07 -3.46 -12.60
C ARG A 58 12.85 -2.82 -13.26
N ILE A 59 11.68 -2.87 -12.62
CA ILE A 59 10.49 -2.19 -13.11
C ILE A 59 10.61 -0.70 -12.78
N ARG A 60 10.27 0.16 -13.75
CA ARG A 60 10.24 1.61 -13.54
C ARG A 60 9.22 1.95 -12.43
N ASP A 61 9.67 2.66 -11.41
CA ASP A 61 8.92 3.09 -10.21
C ASP A 61 7.98 4.28 -10.50
N THR A 62 7.15 4.15 -11.53
CA THR A 62 6.14 5.14 -11.95
C THR A 62 4.78 4.47 -12.05
N ALA A 63 3.94 4.65 -11.03
CA ALA A 63 2.64 4.02 -10.97
C ALA A 63 1.63 4.74 -11.87
N GLY A 64 1.06 4.00 -12.83
CA GLY A 64 -0.07 4.48 -13.63
C GLY A 64 -1.38 4.48 -12.83
N GLN A 65 -2.35 5.27 -13.29
CA GLN A 65 -3.72 5.24 -12.77
C GLN A 65 -4.75 5.59 -13.85
N LYS A 66 -5.92 4.96 -13.79
CA LYS A 66 -7.02 5.17 -14.75
C LYS A 66 -8.11 6.14 -14.26
N GLY A 67 -7.96 6.69 -13.05
CA GLY A 67 -8.84 7.74 -12.51
C GLY A 67 -9.83 7.30 -11.42
N THR A 68 -10.17 6.02 -11.29
CA THR A 68 -11.16 5.56 -10.29
C THR A 68 -10.78 5.89 -8.85
N GLY A 69 -9.51 5.71 -8.46
CA GLY A 69 -9.03 6.11 -7.13
C GLY A 69 -9.14 7.63 -6.89
N LYS A 70 -8.88 8.44 -7.92
CA LYS A 70 -9.05 9.90 -7.88
C LYS A 70 -10.52 10.27 -7.70
N TRP A 71 -11.45 9.57 -8.35
CA TRP A 71 -12.88 9.82 -8.16
C TRP A 71 -13.35 9.54 -6.74
N THR A 72 -12.84 8.49 -6.08
CA THR A 72 -13.14 8.24 -4.66
C THR A 72 -12.64 9.38 -3.77
N ALA A 73 -11.40 9.85 -3.97
CA ALA A 73 -10.85 10.97 -3.20
C ALA A 73 -11.63 12.28 -3.41
N ILE A 74 -12.05 12.57 -4.66
CA ILE A 74 -12.89 13.73 -4.97
C ILE A 74 -14.28 13.60 -4.30
N SER A 75 -14.87 12.41 -4.34
CA SER A 75 -16.17 12.15 -3.72
C SER A 75 -16.10 12.32 -2.21
N ALA A 76 -15.01 11.87 -1.58
CA ALA A 76 -14.75 12.08 -0.16
C ALA A 76 -14.75 13.57 0.22
N LEU A 77 -14.07 14.40 -0.57
CA LEU A 77 -14.08 15.85 -0.39
C LEU A 77 -15.47 16.46 -0.60
N HIS A 78 -16.20 16.00 -1.61
CA HIS A 78 -17.56 16.47 -1.90
C HIS A 78 -18.54 16.18 -0.76
N TYR A 79 -18.48 14.97 -0.19
CA TYR A 79 -19.34 14.55 0.94
C TYR A 79 -18.80 14.97 2.31
N GLY A 80 -17.64 15.63 2.38
CA GLY A 80 -17.03 16.04 3.65
C GLY A 80 -16.60 14.87 4.56
N VAL A 81 -16.19 13.74 3.97
CA VAL A 81 -15.81 12.52 4.71
C VAL A 81 -14.28 12.33 4.66
N PRO A 82 -13.61 12.04 5.79
CA PRO A 82 -12.16 11.93 5.85
C PRO A 82 -11.65 10.57 5.34
N VAL A 83 -11.63 10.38 4.02
CA VAL A 83 -11.06 9.19 3.36
C VAL A 83 -9.57 9.40 3.07
N THR A 84 -8.80 9.61 4.14
CA THR A 84 -7.40 10.06 4.05
C THR A 84 -6.48 9.04 3.41
N LEU A 85 -6.63 7.75 3.71
CA LEU A 85 -5.70 6.72 3.24
C LEU A 85 -5.80 6.51 1.72
N ILE A 86 -7.01 6.49 1.18
CA ILE A 86 -7.21 6.41 -0.27
C ILE A 86 -6.71 7.68 -0.96
N GLY A 87 -6.90 8.85 -0.33
CA GLY A 87 -6.34 10.12 -0.79
C GLY A 87 -4.81 10.08 -0.90
N GLU A 88 -4.13 9.68 0.18
CA GLU A 88 -2.67 9.54 0.19
C GLU A 88 -2.20 8.49 -0.83
N ALA A 89 -2.91 7.36 -0.98
CA ALA A 89 -2.56 6.37 -2.00
C ALA A 89 -2.65 6.93 -3.44
N VAL A 90 -3.56 7.86 -3.71
CA VAL A 90 -3.61 8.57 -5.00
C VAL A 90 -2.42 9.53 -5.13
N PHE A 91 -2.10 10.29 -4.08
CA PHE A 91 -0.97 11.21 -4.10
C PHE A 91 0.38 10.50 -4.20
N SER A 92 0.57 9.34 -3.55
CA SER A 92 1.77 8.51 -3.70
C SER A 92 2.00 8.08 -5.14
N ARG A 93 0.93 7.75 -5.89
CA ARG A 93 1.02 7.44 -7.32
C ARG A 93 1.43 8.67 -8.12
N CYS A 94 0.81 9.83 -7.87
CA CYS A 94 1.20 11.10 -8.48
C CYS A 94 2.68 11.41 -8.23
N LEU A 95 3.15 11.25 -6.98
CA LEU A 95 4.54 11.46 -6.61
C LEU A 95 5.49 10.49 -7.34
N SER A 96 5.10 9.22 -7.48
CA SER A 96 5.91 8.24 -8.22
C SER A 96 6.09 8.64 -9.69
N ALA A 97 5.07 9.27 -10.30
CA ALA A 97 5.11 9.71 -11.70
C ALA A 97 6.09 10.89 -11.93
N LEU A 98 6.40 11.68 -10.89
CA LEU A 98 7.39 12.76 -10.93
C LEU A 98 8.83 12.21 -10.89
N LYS A 99 9.15 11.20 -11.72
CA LYS A 99 10.41 10.46 -11.65
C LYS A 99 11.64 11.35 -11.83
N GLU A 100 11.64 12.19 -12.86
CA GLU A 100 12.79 13.06 -13.15
C GLU A 100 13.02 14.07 -12.03
N GLU A 101 11.94 14.67 -11.51
CA GLU A 101 12.02 15.58 -10.35
C GLU A 101 12.54 14.88 -9.09
N ARG A 102 12.10 13.64 -8.82
CA ARG A 102 12.60 12.85 -7.69
C ARG A 102 14.08 12.52 -7.82
N VAL A 103 14.54 12.18 -9.02
CA VAL A 103 15.96 11.90 -9.27
C VAL A 103 16.80 13.17 -9.09
N ASP A 104 16.38 14.29 -9.67
CA ASP A 104 17.05 15.58 -9.49
C ASP A 104 17.09 16.00 -8.01
N ALA A 105 15.96 15.92 -7.31
CA ALA A 105 15.86 16.23 -5.88
C ALA A 105 16.76 15.33 -5.02
N SER A 106 16.88 14.04 -5.35
CA SER A 106 17.74 13.10 -4.61
C SER A 106 19.23 13.46 -4.65
N SER A 107 19.67 14.20 -5.69
CA SER A 107 21.06 14.67 -5.80
C SER A 107 21.34 15.92 -4.96
N LYS A 108 20.30 16.63 -4.52
CA LYS A 108 20.37 17.92 -3.82
C LYS A 108 19.92 17.84 -2.37
N LEU A 109 19.00 16.94 -2.06
CA LEU A 109 18.43 16.75 -0.73
C LEU A 109 19.10 15.56 -0.05
N SER A 110 19.77 15.82 1.07
CA SER A 110 20.35 14.76 1.89
C SER A 110 19.29 14.09 2.76
N GLY A 111 19.19 12.78 2.65
CA GLY A 111 18.43 11.95 3.61
C GLY A 111 19.20 11.70 4.90
N SER A 112 18.57 10.98 5.83
CA SER A 112 19.28 10.45 7.00
C SER A 112 20.36 9.44 6.56
N SER A 113 21.61 9.66 6.98
CA SER A 113 22.71 8.70 6.80
C SER A 113 22.70 7.56 7.82
N ARG A 114 21.76 7.60 8.79
CA ARG A 114 21.66 6.61 9.84
C ARG A 114 21.01 5.34 9.31
N ALA A 115 21.80 4.26 9.25
CA ALA A 115 21.27 2.93 9.01
C ALA A 115 20.23 2.57 10.08
N ALA A 116 19.15 1.92 9.67
CA ALA A 116 18.16 1.40 10.61
C ALA A 116 18.83 0.40 11.55
N ASN A 117 18.83 0.69 12.85
CA ASN A 117 19.31 -0.25 13.86
C ASN A 117 18.09 -0.88 14.53
N VAL A 118 17.76 -2.11 14.13
CA VAL A 118 16.64 -2.89 14.65
C VAL A 118 17.21 -4.15 15.30
N PRO A 119 17.32 -4.18 16.65
CA PRO A 119 17.93 -5.30 17.36
C PRO A 119 17.23 -6.64 17.13
N ASN A 120 15.90 -6.61 17.00
CA ASN A 120 15.08 -7.79 16.76
C ASN A 120 14.26 -7.63 15.47
N LYS A 121 14.86 -8.02 14.34
CA LYS A 121 14.20 -7.93 13.02
C LYS A 121 12.91 -8.74 12.95
N LYS A 122 12.84 -9.90 13.61
CA LYS A 122 11.65 -10.77 13.61
C LYS A 122 10.46 -10.12 14.30
N GLU A 123 10.69 -9.51 15.46
CA GLU A 123 9.67 -8.77 16.19
C GLU A 123 9.21 -7.53 15.41
N PHE A 124 10.15 -6.78 14.84
CA PHE A 124 9.82 -5.61 14.02
C PHE A 124 9.04 -6.00 12.76
N LEU A 125 9.36 -7.14 12.13
CA LEU A 125 8.58 -7.68 11.02
C LEU A 125 7.13 -7.99 11.43
N ASN A 126 6.91 -8.50 12.64
CA ASN A 126 5.57 -8.69 13.19
C ASN A 126 4.85 -7.34 13.45
N HIS A 127 5.59 -6.30 13.86
CA HIS A 127 5.02 -4.94 13.94
C HIS A 127 4.58 -4.41 12.58
N ILE A 128 5.37 -4.64 11.51
CA ILE A 128 4.98 -4.29 10.13
C ILE A 128 3.69 -5.00 9.74
N LYS A 129 3.60 -6.32 9.99
CA LYS A 129 2.38 -7.12 9.73
C LYS A 129 1.15 -6.52 10.41
N ASN A 130 1.25 -6.24 11.71
CA ASN A 130 0.14 -5.72 12.49
C ASN A 130 -0.24 -4.29 12.08
N ALA A 131 0.76 -3.45 11.77
CA ALA A 131 0.52 -2.11 11.25
C ALA A 131 -0.19 -2.14 9.90
N LEU A 132 0.23 -3.02 8.98
CA LEU A 132 -0.43 -3.23 7.69
C LEU A 132 -1.89 -3.67 7.88
N TYR A 133 -2.14 -4.64 8.74
CA TYR A 133 -3.50 -5.13 9.00
C TYR A 133 -4.40 -4.03 9.61
N CYS A 134 -3.90 -3.32 10.63
CA CYS A 134 -4.61 -2.19 11.23
C CYS A 134 -4.91 -1.08 10.20
N ALA A 135 -3.92 -0.72 9.37
CA ALA A 135 -4.10 0.29 8.33
C ALA A 135 -5.13 -0.14 7.27
N LYS A 136 -5.19 -1.43 6.91
CA LYS A 136 -6.29 -1.96 6.07
C LYS A 136 -7.64 -1.72 6.75
N ILE A 137 -7.82 -2.15 8.00
CA ILE A 137 -9.09 -1.94 8.74
C ILE A 137 -9.50 -0.47 8.72
N VAL A 138 -8.59 0.46 9.01
CA VAL A 138 -8.85 1.91 8.97
C VAL A 138 -9.27 2.35 7.56
N SER A 139 -8.58 1.91 6.51
CA SER A 139 -8.93 2.26 5.13
C SER A 139 -10.33 1.76 4.73
N TYR A 140 -10.69 0.54 5.11
CA TYR A 140 -12.03 0.01 4.81
C TYR A 140 -13.09 0.77 5.62
N ALA A 141 -12.84 1.05 6.90
CA ALA A 141 -13.74 1.87 7.71
C ALA A 141 -14.02 3.24 7.06
N GLN A 142 -12.97 3.93 6.57
CA GLN A 142 -13.12 5.19 5.83
C GLN A 142 -13.95 5.04 4.55
N GLY A 143 -13.76 3.97 3.78
CA GLY A 143 -14.55 3.68 2.59
C GLY A 143 -16.04 3.45 2.90
N PHE A 144 -16.34 2.66 3.94
CA PHE A 144 -17.71 2.44 4.38
C PHE A 144 -18.36 3.70 4.98
N MET A 145 -17.59 4.55 5.67
CA MET A 145 -18.06 5.87 6.10
C MET A 145 -18.47 6.74 4.92
N LEU A 146 -17.69 6.74 3.83
CA LEU A 146 -18.03 7.46 2.61
C LEU A 146 -19.31 6.94 1.96
N MET A 147 -19.42 5.61 1.82
CA MET A 147 -20.64 5.00 1.28
C MET A 147 -21.87 5.34 2.13
N ARG A 148 -21.72 5.39 3.45
CA ARG A 148 -22.81 5.76 4.37
C ARG A 148 -23.26 7.20 4.19
N GLU A 149 -22.33 8.15 4.07
CA GLU A 149 -22.72 9.55 3.84
C GLU A 149 -23.33 9.73 2.45
N ALA A 150 -22.76 9.09 1.42
CA ALA A 150 -23.32 9.11 0.07
C ALA A 150 -24.74 8.50 0.03
N ALA A 151 -24.98 7.41 0.77
CA ALA A 151 -26.31 6.80 0.86
C ALA A 151 -27.34 7.77 1.46
N LYS A 152 -26.97 8.49 2.52
CA LYS A 152 -27.81 9.48 3.17
C LYS A 152 -28.15 10.64 2.24
N GLU A 153 -27.15 11.26 1.61
CA GLU A 153 -27.34 12.40 0.71
C GLU A 153 -28.16 12.04 -0.54
N ASN A 154 -27.91 10.86 -1.12
CA ASN A 154 -28.61 10.40 -2.33
C ASN A 154 -29.90 9.61 -2.05
N LYS A 155 -30.27 9.43 -0.76
CA LYS A 155 -31.44 8.63 -0.33
C LYS A 155 -31.41 7.18 -0.84
N TRP A 156 -30.23 6.58 -0.89
CA TRP A 156 -30.06 5.17 -1.23
C TRP A 156 -30.15 4.29 0.00
N ASN A 157 -30.79 3.14 -0.13
CA ASN A 157 -30.77 2.10 0.90
C ASN A 157 -29.70 1.06 0.58
N LEU A 158 -28.45 1.34 0.98
CA LEU A 158 -27.32 0.46 0.71
C LEU A 158 -27.30 -0.73 1.68
N ASN A 159 -27.13 -1.94 1.14
CA ASN A 159 -26.86 -3.14 1.92
C ASN A 159 -25.34 -3.33 2.11
N TYR A 160 -24.78 -2.82 3.21
CA TYR A 160 -23.34 -2.91 3.47
C TYR A 160 -22.82 -4.35 3.60
N GLY A 161 -23.63 -5.26 4.16
CA GLY A 161 -23.29 -6.67 4.22
C GLY A 161 -23.24 -7.29 2.82
N GLY A 162 -24.19 -6.95 1.95
CA GLY A 162 -24.19 -7.38 0.56
C GLY A 162 -23.13 -6.73 -0.34
N ILE A 163 -22.60 -5.56 0.05
CA ILE A 163 -21.45 -4.92 -0.61
C ILE A 163 -20.14 -5.63 -0.23
N ALA A 164 -20.06 -6.16 0.99
CA ALA A 164 -18.86 -6.85 1.49
C ALA A 164 -18.80 -8.33 1.11
N LEU A 165 -19.95 -8.95 0.82
CA LEU A 165 -20.10 -10.36 0.43
C LEU A 165 -19.63 -10.61 -1.01
#